data_AF-Q5P8Q4-F1
#
_entry.id   AF-Q5P8Q4-F1
#
_cell.length_a   1.000
_cell.length_b   1.000
_cell.length_c   1.000
_cell.angle_alpha   90.00
_cell.angle_beta   90.00
_cell.angle_gamma   90.00
#
_symmetry.space_group_name_H-M   'P 1'
#
loop_
_entity.id
_entity.type
_entity.pdbx_description
1 polymer ?
#
loop_
_entity_poly.entity_id
_entity_poly.type
_entity_poly.pdbx_seq_one_letter_code
_entity_poly.pdbx_strand_id
1 'polypeptide(L)'
;MPPAKTSNFWFQTNADVVARRKMLGLNQSEFWMRLGITQSGASRYESGRTIPNPVKILLQVAYGSDAQMIVTVAELREMPKQPEKQTEKRPQKLIAKKTPRTNDQPRNFGYLP
;
A
#
# COMPACT_ATOMS: atom_id res chain seq x y z
N MET A 1 18.38 -19.20 -12.68
CA MET A 1 17.45 -18.52 -11.75
C MET A 1 16.79 -17.36 -12.49
N PRO A 2 15.47 -17.38 -12.74
CA PRO A 2 14.79 -16.18 -13.22
C PRO A 2 14.68 -15.14 -12.07
N PRO A 3 14.91 -13.85 -12.32
CA PRO A 3 14.72 -12.82 -11.31
C PRO A 3 13.25 -12.70 -10.91
N ALA A 4 13.01 -12.37 -9.64
CA ALA A 4 11.69 -12.17 -9.06
C ALA A 4 10.84 -11.22 -9.92
N LYS A 5 9.57 -11.60 -10.13
CA LYS A 5 8.55 -10.91 -10.94
C LYS A 5 8.71 -9.39 -10.90
N THR A 6 9.29 -8.83 -11.96
CA THR A 6 9.34 -7.39 -12.18
C THR A 6 7.92 -6.95 -12.48
N SER A 7 7.27 -6.26 -11.54
CA SER A 7 5.96 -5.63 -11.76
C SER A 7 6.07 -4.72 -12.98
N ASN A 8 5.57 -5.20 -14.12
CA ASN A 8 5.85 -4.64 -15.46
C ASN A 8 4.90 -3.47 -15.77
N PHE A 9 4.78 -2.53 -14.83
CA PHE A 9 4.02 -1.30 -15.06
C PHE A 9 4.93 -0.30 -15.79
N TRP A 10 4.46 0.23 -16.90
CA TRP A 10 5.14 1.27 -17.67
C TRP A 10 5.07 2.63 -16.98
N PHE A 11 4.02 2.87 -16.18
CA PHE A 11 3.84 4.09 -15.40
C PHE A 11 4.40 3.94 -13.98
N GLN A 12 5.70 4.15 -13.81
CA GLN A 12 6.36 4.02 -12.51
C GLN A 12 6.41 5.35 -11.74
N THR A 13 6.68 6.42 -12.47
CA THR A 13 6.91 7.77 -11.95
C THR A 13 5.89 8.77 -12.48
N ASN A 14 5.82 9.95 -11.85
CA ASN A 14 5.04 11.07 -12.38
C ASN A 14 5.57 11.52 -13.77
N ALA A 15 6.89 11.44 -13.99
CA ALA A 15 7.51 11.81 -15.25
C ALA A 15 7.01 10.93 -16.41
N ASP A 16 6.86 9.61 -16.21
CA ASP A 16 6.35 8.68 -17.23
C ASP A 16 4.92 9.07 -17.66
N VAL A 17 4.10 9.46 -16.67
CA VAL A 17 2.71 9.87 -16.91
C VAL A 17 2.64 11.20 -17.66
N VAL A 18 3.46 12.18 -17.25
CA VAL A 18 3.55 13.48 -17.94
C VAL A 18 4.06 13.29 -19.37
N ALA A 19 5.06 12.44 -19.58
CA ALA A 19 5.59 12.13 -20.89
C ALA A 19 4.50 11.51 -21.78
N ARG A 20 3.77 10.51 -21.28
CA ARG A 20 2.66 9.89 -22.02
C ARG A 20 1.57 10.90 -22.37
N ARG A 21 1.16 11.76 -21.43
CA ARG A 21 0.17 12.81 -21.68
C ARG A 21 0.62 13.75 -22.79
N LYS A 22 1.88 14.20 -22.74
CA LYS A 22 2.47 15.09 -23.77
C LYS A 22 2.54 14.42 -25.13
N MET A 23 2.92 13.14 -25.20
CA MET A 23 2.93 12.37 -26.45
C MET A 23 1.55 12.28 -27.09
N LEU A 24 0.49 12.24 -26.28
CA LEU A 24 -0.90 12.22 -26.76
C LEU A 24 -1.43 13.62 -27.11
N GLY A 25 -0.68 14.70 -26.87
CA GLY A 25 -1.10 16.08 -27.14
C GLY A 25 -2.22 16.58 -26.23
N LEU A 26 -2.44 15.96 -25.07
CA LEU A 26 -3.57 16.24 -24.18
C LEU A 26 -3.21 17.21 -23.06
N ASN A 27 -4.17 18.05 -22.66
CA ASN A 27 -4.03 18.82 -21.43
C ASN A 27 -4.27 17.94 -20.18
N GLN A 28 -4.00 18.49 -18.99
CA GLN A 28 -4.16 17.74 -17.73
C GLN A 28 -5.59 17.24 -17.55
N SER A 29 -6.59 18.11 -17.69
CA SER A 29 -7.98 17.75 -17.48
C SER A 29 -8.42 16.62 -18.41
N GLU A 30 -8.14 16.70 -19.70
CA GLU A 30 -8.50 15.67 -20.70
C GLU A 30 -7.88 14.31 -20.39
N PHE A 31 -6.61 14.29 -20.02
CA PHE A 31 -5.88 13.07 -19.73
C PHE A 31 -6.38 12.40 -18.44
N TRP A 32 -6.57 13.17 -17.37
CA TRP A 32 -6.91 12.63 -16.06
C TRP A 32 -8.41 12.35 -15.89
N MET A 33 -9.28 13.08 -16.59
CA MET A 33 -10.74 12.88 -16.54
C MET A 33 -11.17 11.50 -17.06
N ARG A 34 -10.43 10.90 -18.00
CA ARG A 34 -10.67 9.52 -18.46
C ARG A 34 -10.51 8.48 -17.33
N LEU A 35 -9.73 8.81 -16.30
CA LEU A 35 -9.55 7.97 -15.11
C LEU A 35 -10.45 8.40 -13.94
N GLY A 36 -11.39 9.33 -14.17
CA GLY A 36 -12.25 9.91 -13.13
C GLY A 36 -11.50 10.80 -12.14
N ILE A 37 -10.31 11.29 -12.49
CA ILE A 37 -9.48 12.14 -11.61
C ILE A 37 -9.74 13.61 -11.93
N THR A 38 -10.00 14.41 -10.90
CA THR A 38 -10.21 15.86 -11.01
C THR A 38 -8.92 16.59 -11.37
N GLN A 39 -9.03 17.81 -11.92
CA GLN A 39 -7.87 18.65 -12.25
C GLN A 39 -6.98 18.94 -11.03
N SER A 40 -7.56 19.17 -9.85
CA SER A 40 -6.79 19.39 -8.62
C SER A 40 -6.03 18.13 -8.16
N GLY A 41 -6.59 16.94 -8.42
CA GLY A 41 -5.90 15.66 -8.22
C GLY A 41 -4.75 15.46 -9.21
N ALA A 42 -5.02 15.70 -10.50
CA ALA A 42 -4.06 15.66 -11.59
C ALA A 42 -2.83 16.54 -11.32
N SER A 43 -3.07 17.79 -10.93
CA SER A 43 -2.01 18.76 -10.61
C SER A 43 -1.05 18.21 -9.55
N ARG A 44 -1.58 17.62 -8.47
CA ARG A 44 -0.77 17.02 -7.41
C ARG A 44 0.11 15.88 -7.92
N TYR A 45 -0.45 15.01 -8.76
CA TYR A 45 0.30 13.88 -9.31
C TYR A 45 1.43 14.33 -10.24
N GLU A 46 1.15 15.28 -11.14
CA GLU A 46 2.17 15.78 -12.05
C GLU A 46 3.24 16.61 -11.33
N SER A 47 2.89 17.32 -10.25
CA SER A 47 3.81 18.13 -9.45
C SER A 47 4.68 17.34 -8.47
N GLY A 48 4.64 16.01 -8.49
CA GLY A 48 5.56 15.15 -7.74
C GLY A 48 4.94 14.40 -6.55
N ARG A 49 3.62 14.45 -6.34
CA ARG A 49 2.99 13.53 -5.38
C ARG A 49 3.06 12.11 -5.90
N THR A 50 3.39 11.17 -5.03
CA THR A 50 3.34 9.74 -5.33
C THR A 50 1.96 9.33 -5.83
N ILE A 51 1.91 8.77 -7.04
CA ILE A 51 0.70 8.26 -7.66
C ILE A 51 0.33 6.93 -6.98
N PRO A 52 -0.90 6.76 -6.44
CA PRO A 52 -1.32 5.51 -5.82
C PRO A 52 -1.30 4.34 -6.80
N ASN A 53 -0.98 3.14 -6.33
CA ASN A 53 -0.94 1.92 -7.16
C ASN A 53 -2.22 1.68 -7.98
N PRO A 54 -3.45 1.86 -7.43
CA PRO A 54 -4.67 1.72 -8.22
C PRO A 54 -4.69 2.67 -9.44
N VAL A 55 -4.19 3.88 -9.28
CA VAL A 55 -4.11 4.86 -10.37
C VAL A 55 -3.08 4.45 -11.41
N LYS A 56 -1.92 3.90 -11.01
CA LYS A 56 -0.92 3.35 -11.94
C LYS A 56 -1.47 2.20 -12.79
N ILE A 57 -2.26 1.33 -12.18
CA ILE A 57 -2.97 0.24 -12.86
C ILE A 57 -3.96 0.80 -13.89
N LEU A 58 -4.77 1.79 -13.49
CA LEU A 58 -5.71 2.43 -14.41
C LEU A 58 -4.99 3.14 -15.57
N LEU A 59 -3.87 3.81 -15.31
CA LEU A 59 -3.02 4.39 -16.35
C LEU A 59 -2.53 3.31 -17.32
N GLN A 60 -2.10 2.16 -16.80
CA GLN A 60 -1.65 1.02 -17.61
C GLN A 60 -2.76 0.48 -18.51
N VAL A 61 -3.96 0.31 -17.97
CA VAL A 61 -5.13 -0.19 -18.71
C VAL A 61 -5.61 0.82 -19.75
N ALA A 62 -5.64 2.12 -19.42
CA ALA A 62 -6.18 3.15 -20.31
C ALA A 62 -5.19 3.63 -21.39
N TYR A 63 -3.88 3.60 -21.10
CA TYR A 63 -2.86 4.23 -21.93
C TYR A 63 -1.66 3.35 -22.27
N GLY A 64 -1.57 2.14 -21.71
CA GLY A 64 -0.57 1.15 -22.12
C GLY A 64 -0.86 0.56 -23.49
N SER A 65 -0.01 -0.37 -23.94
CA SER A 65 -0.33 -1.19 -25.11
C SER A 65 -1.34 -2.30 -24.77
N ASP A 66 -2.02 -2.84 -25.78
CA ASP A 66 -2.99 -3.93 -25.60
C ASP A 66 -2.38 -5.13 -24.89
N ALA A 67 -1.15 -5.51 -25.26
CA ALA A 67 -0.43 -6.60 -24.60
C ALA A 67 -0.21 -6.32 -23.11
N GLN A 68 0.16 -5.09 -22.75
CA GLN A 68 0.35 -4.71 -21.35
C GLN A 68 -0.98 -4.67 -20.58
N MET A 69 -2.05 -4.17 -21.21
CA MET A 69 -3.39 -4.16 -20.62
C MET A 69 -3.88 -5.58 -20.36
N ILE A 70 -3.75 -6.49 -21.32
CA ILE A 70 -4.14 -7.90 -21.19
C ILE A 70 -3.41 -8.55 -20.02
N VAL A 71 -2.09 -8.38 -19.92
CA VAL A 71 -1.29 -8.90 -18.81
C VAL A 71 -1.74 -8.29 -17.48
N THR A 72 -1.91 -6.97 -17.42
CA THR A 72 -2.36 -6.27 -16.20
C THR A 72 -3.72 -6.77 -15.71
N VAL A 73 -4.69 -6.92 -16.62
CA VAL A 73 -6.03 -7.40 -16.29
C VAL A 73 -6.00 -8.87 -15.88
N ALA A 74 -5.21 -9.70 -16.56
CA ALA A 74 -5.01 -11.10 -16.16
C ALA A 74 -4.42 -11.18 -14.75
N GLU A 75 -3.37 -10.41 -14.43
CA GLU A 75 -2.77 -10.37 -13.10
C GLU A 75 -3.78 -9.96 -12.01
N LEU A 76 -4.65 -8.99 -12.29
CA LEU A 76 -5.70 -8.58 -11.35
C LEU A 76 -6.76 -9.66 -11.12
N ARG A 77 -7.08 -10.45 -12.14
CA ARG A 77 -8.07 -11.54 -12.06
C ARG A 77 -7.52 -12.78 -11.38
N GLU A 78 -6.25 -13.10 -11.66
CA GLU A 78 -5.55 -14.26 -11.12
C GLU A 78 -4.91 -13.99 -9.75
N MET A 79 -5.12 -12.81 -9.16
CA MET A 79 -4.48 -12.42 -7.90
C MET A 79 -4.73 -13.50 -6.83
N PRO A 80 -3.70 -14.29 -6.44
CA PRO A 80 -3.85 -15.17 -5.29
C PRO A 80 -4.16 -14.30 -4.08
N LYS A 81 -5.04 -14.77 -3.19
CA LYS A 81 -5.31 -14.10 -1.90
C LYS A 81 -3.96 -13.67 -1.33
N GLN A 82 -3.84 -12.38 -0.99
CA GLN A 82 -2.69 -11.82 -0.27
C GLN A 82 -2.26 -12.87 0.76
N PRO A 83 -0.98 -13.27 0.85
CA PRO A 83 -0.57 -14.18 1.90
C PRO A 83 -1.03 -13.53 3.20
N GLU A 84 -1.95 -14.20 3.91
CA GLU A 84 -2.42 -13.74 5.21
C GLU A 84 -1.17 -13.33 5.97
N LYS A 85 -1.15 -12.09 6.49
CA LYS A 85 -0.06 -11.66 7.35
C LYS A 85 0.07 -12.74 8.40
N GLN A 86 1.15 -13.53 8.32
CA GLN A 86 1.51 -14.40 9.42
C GLN A 86 1.73 -13.44 10.57
N THR A 87 0.76 -13.38 11.47
CA THR A 87 0.97 -12.84 12.81
C THR A 87 2.10 -13.67 13.36
N GLU A 88 3.30 -13.14 13.23
CA GLU A 88 4.50 -13.65 13.87
C GLU A 88 4.11 -13.85 15.34
N LYS A 89 3.96 -15.12 15.74
CA LYS A 89 3.71 -15.47 17.13
C LYS A 89 4.94 -14.98 17.88
N ARG A 90 4.83 -13.83 18.57
CA ARG A 90 5.86 -13.37 19.50
C ARG A 90 6.26 -14.57 20.37
N PRO A 91 7.54 -14.95 20.44
CA PRO A 91 7.95 -15.98 21.37
C PRO A 91 7.59 -15.52 22.78
N GLN A 92 6.74 -16.29 23.45
CA GLN A 92 6.43 -16.08 24.86
C GLN A 92 7.73 -16.27 25.62
N LYS A 93 8.25 -15.19 26.21
CA LYS A 93 9.33 -15.30 27.19
C LYS A 93 8.85 -16.26 28.29
N LEU A 94 9.66 -17.28 28.54
CA LEU A 94 9.55 -18.23 29.63
C LEU A 94 9.45 -17.44 30.95
N ILE A 95 8.26 -17.38 31.53
CA ILE A 95 8.04 -16.74 32.83
C ILE A 95 8.57 -17.73 33.88
N ALA A 96 9.77 -17.46 34.41
CA ALA A 96 10.31 -18.22 35.52
C ALA A 96 9.44 -17.99 36.77
N LYS A 97 8.75 -19.06 37.17
CA LYS A 97 8.33 -19.51 38.51
C LYS A 97 7.89 -18.43 39.53
N LYS A 98 6.59 -18.46 39.87
CA LYS A 98 5.99 -17.83 41.04
C LYS A 98 6.66 -18.30 42.34
N THR A 99 7.09 -17.36 43.19
CA THR A 99 7.42 -17.59 44.60
C THR A 99 6.14 -17.56 45.44
N PRO A 100 5.96 -18.39 46.48
CA PRO A 100 4.73 -18.40 47.28
C PRO A 100 4.60 -17.11 48.12
N ARG A 101 3.38 -16.60 48.20
CA ARG A 101 2.98 -15.47 49.05
C ARG A 101 2.63 -16.04 50.43
N THR A 102 3.50 -15.90 51.42
CA THR A 102 3.15 -16.15 52.82
C THR A 102 2.38 -14.94 53.33
N ASN A 103 1.20 -15.20 53.88
CA ASN A 103 0.32 -14.21 54.50
C ASN A 103 0.27 -14.55 55.98
N ASP A 104 0.70 -13.64 56.87
CA ASP A 104 0.22 -13.58 58.25
C ASP A 104 0.36 -12.15 58.83
N GLN A 105 -0.67 -11.79 59.59
CA GLN A 105 -1.18 -10.49 60.08
C GLN A 105 -0.33 -9.83 61.21
N PRO A 106 -0.72 -8.71 61.90
CA PRO A 106 -1.95 -7.92 61.82
C PRO A 106 -1.79 -6.37 61.76
N ARG A 107 -2.97 -5.76 61.63
CA ARG A 107 -3.31 -4.33 61.57
C ARG A 107 -2.76 -3.54 62.76
N ASN A 108 -2.35 -2.30 62.49
CA ASN A 108 -2.31 -1.27 63.52
C ASN A 108 -3.09 -0.03 63.05
N PHE A 109 -4.19 0.25 63.74
CA PHE A 109 -4.99 1.46 63.62
C PHE A 109 -4.29 2.56 64.42
N GLY A 110 -3.86 3.63 63.76
CA GLY A 110 -3.39 4.86 64.41
C GLY A 110 -4.24 6.03 63.93
N TYR A 111 -4.95 6.67 64.86
CA TYR A 111 -5.79 7.84 64.66
C TYR A 111 -4.98 9.13 64.45
N LEU A 112 -5.59 10.05 63.70
CA LEU A 112 -5.35 11.51 63.55
C LEU A 112 -5.06 12.23 64.88
N PRO A 113 -4.45 13.44 64.87
CA PRO A 113 -5.05 14.67 64.31
C PRO A 113 -4.45 15.16 62.98
#